data_AF-A0A2G1XPI4-F1
#
_entry.id   AF-A0A2G1XPI4-F1
#
_cell.length_a   1.000
_cell.length_b   1.000
_cell.length_c   1.000
_cell.angle_alpha   90.00
_cell.angle_beta   90.00
_cell.angle_gamma   90.00
#
_symmetry.space_group_name_H-M   'P 1'
#
loop_
_entity.id
_entity.type
_entity.pdbx_description
1 polymer ?
#
loop_
_entity_poly.entity_id
_entity_poly.type
_entity_poly.pdbx_seq_one_letter_code
_entity_poly.pdbx_strand_id
1 'polypeptide(L)' 'MTQSKDTDPYADPRAFYGSELKRLREGAGLTQEQLGQRVFCSASYIGQFETAVRRPQ' A
#
# COMPACT_ATOMS: atom_id res chain seq x y z
N MET A 1 14.48 5.37 -2.82
CA MET A 1 14.54 4.05 -2.15
C MET A 1 14.18 4.28 -0.69
N THR A 2 12.89 4.50 -0.38
CA THR A 2 12.47 4.83 1.00
C THR A 2 12.03 3.55 1.68
N GLN A 3 12.72 3.19 2.77
CA GLN A 3 12.57 1.94 3.50
C GLN A 3 11.10 1.67 3.86
N SER A 4 10.63 0.47 3.53
CA SER A 4 9.38 -0.07 4.07
C SER A 4 9.59 -0.28 5.57
N LYS A 5 9.00 0.58 6.41
CA LYS A 5 8.82 0.24 7.82
C LYS A 5 7.90 -0.98 7.84
N ASP A 6 8.44 -2.15 8.15
CA ASP A 6 7.64 -3.32 8.50
C ASP A 6 6.82 -2.95 9.73
N THR A 7 5.59 -2.51 9.46
CA THR A 7 4.63 -2.11 10.48
C THR A 7 3.80 -3.34 10.75
N ASP A 8 3.71 -3.76 12.01
CA ASP A 8 2.94 -4.95 12.40
C ASP A 8 1.52 -4.89 11.82
N PRO A 9 1.17 -5.81 10.87
CA PRO A 9 -0.18 -5.89 10.29
C PRO A 9 -1.29 -6.07 11.30
N TYR A 10 -0.99 -6.61 12.48
CA TYR A 10 -1.97 -6.93 13.52
C TYR A 10 -2.11 -5.84 14.59
N ALA A 11 -1.41 -4.72 14.45
CA ALA A 11 -1.46 -3.63 15.42
C ALA A 11 -2.85 -2.96 15.49
N ASP A 12 -3.50 -2.74 14.35
CA ASP A 12 -4.88 -2.24 14.25
C ASP A 12 -5.50 -2.55 12.87
N PRO A 13 -6.84 -2.41 12.70
CA PRO A 13 -7.51 -2.72 11.43
C PRO A 13 -6.99 -1.95 10.21
N ARG A 14 -6.40 -0.76 10.40
CA ARG A 14 -5.84 0.05 9.31
C ARG A 14 -4.48 -0.47 8.89
N ALA A 15 -3.65 -0.86 9.86
CA ALA A 15 -2.38 -1.52 9.59
C ALA A 15 -2.62 -2.79 8.77
N PHE A 16 -3.61 -3.58 9.17
CA PHE A 16 -4.04 -4.77 8.42
C PHE A 16 -4.48 -4.44 6.99
N TYR A 17 -5.32 -3.40 6.83
CA TYR A 17 -5.77 -2.99 5.50
C TYR A 17 -4.60 -2.57 4.60
N GLY A 18 -3.68 -1.75 5.10
CA GLY A 18 -2.51 -1.30 4.35
C GLY A 18 -1.58 -2.46 3.96
N SER A 19 -1.33 -3.38 4.89
CA SER A 19 -0.52 -4.57 4.62
C SER A 19 -1.18 -5.51 3.60
N GLU A 20 -2.50 -5.68 3.66
CA GLU A 20 -3.22 -6.52 2.70
C GLU A 20 -3.24 -5.91 1.30
N LEU A 21 -3.38 -4.59 1.17
CA LEU A 21 -3.22 -3.92 -0.12
C LEU A 21 -1.84 -4.17 -0.73
N LYS A 22 -0.78 -4.02 0.08
CA LYS A 22 0.59 -4.30 -0.35
C LYS A 22 0.75 -5.76 -0.78
N ARG A 23 0.25 -6.70 0.02
CA ARG A 23 0.29 -8.14 -0.26
C ARG A 23 -0.43 -8.49 -1.56
N LEU A 24 -1.61 -7.94 -1.80
CA LEU A 24 -2.38 -8.17 -3.02
C LEU A 24 -1.70 -7.57 -4.26
N ARG A 25 -1.14 -6.36 -4.15
CA ARG A 25 -0.37 -5.73 -5.22
C ARG A 25 0.85 -6.59 -5.61
N GLU A 26 1.60 -7.04 -4.61
CA GLU A 26 2.79 -7.87 -4.82
C GLU A 26 2.42 -9.26 -5.36
N GLY A 27 1.33 -9.85 -4.87
CA GLY A 27 0.78 -11.09 -5.42
C GLY A 27 0.31 -10.97 -6.88
N ALA A 28 -0.06 -9.77 -7.32
CA ALA A 28 -0.36 -9.48 -8.72
C ALA A 28 0.90 -9.15 -9.56
N GLY A 29 2.10 -9.16 -8.97
CA GLY A 29 3.36 -8.84 -9.64
C GLY A 29 3.51 -7.37 -10.03
N LEU A 30 2.77 -6.46 -9.38
CA LEU A 30 2.76 -5.05 -9.71
C LEU A 30 3.67 -4.23 -8.78
N THR A 31 4.38 -3.24 -9.33
CA THR A 31 4.97 -2.16 -8.53
C THR A 31 3.91 -1.14 -8.13
N GLN A 32 4.19 -0.28 -7.14
CA GLN A 32 3.30 0.82 -6.78
C GLN A 32 3.05 1.77 -7.96
N GLU A 33 4.05 1.96 -8.83
CA GLU A 33 3.93 2.76 -10.05
C GLU A 33 3.00 2.11 -11.07
N GLN A 34 3.15 0.80 -11.32
CA GLN A 34 2.29 0.06 -12.24
C GLN A 34 0.83 0.00 -11.74
N LEU A 35 0.61 -0.18 -10.44
CA LEU A 35 -0.73 -0.09 -9.87
C LEU A 35 -1.28 1.34 -10.01
N GLY A 36 -0.49 2.35 -9.65
CA GLY A 36 -0.85 3.76 -9.75
C GLY A 36 -1.31 4.15 -11.15
N GLN A 37 -0.58 3.72 -12.20
CA GLN A 37 -0.95 3.96 -13.59
C GLN A 37 -2.35 3.41 -13.95
N ARG A 38 -2.73 2.24 -13.42
CA ARG A 38 -4.04 1.61 -13.69
C ARG A 38 -5.20 2.32 -13.00
N VAL A 39 -4.95 2.97 -11.86
CA VAL A 39 -5.97 3.64 -11.05
C VAL A 39 -5.82 5.17 -11.04
N PHE A 40 -5.07 5.71 -12.01
CA PHE A 40 -4.84 7.16 -12.20
C PHE A 40 -4.27 7.87 -10.97
N CYS A 41 -3.37 7.19 -10.24
CA CYS A 41 -2.74 7.66 -9.02
C CYS A 41 -1.21 7.61 -9.11
N SER A 42 -0.53 8.44 -8.30
CA SER A 42 0.94 8.35 -8.20
C SER A 42 1.37 7.14 -7.34
N ALA A 43 2.58 6.63 -7.56
CA ALA A 43 3.17 5.57 -6.73
C ALA A 43 3.20 5.96 -5.24
N SER A 44 3.54 7.21 -4.93
CA SER A 44 3.52 7.73 -3.56
C SER A 44 2.12 7.72 -2.94
N TYR A 45 1.08 7.98 -3.74
CA TYR A 45 -0.30 7.91 -3.27
C TYR A 45 -0.71 6.48 -2.92
N ILE A 46 -0.32 5.49 -3.74
CA ILE A 46 -0.46 4.06 -3.40
C ILE A 46 0.28 3.73 -2.11
N GLY A 47 1.53 4.19 -1.96
CA GLY A 47 2.32 3.97 -0.75
C GLY A 47 1.67 4.54 0.52
N GLN A 48 0.93 5.64 0.43
CA GLN A 48 0.18 6.19 1.57
C GLN A 48 -0.96 5.26 2.04
N PHE A 49 -1.60 4.51 1.14
CA PHE A 49 -2.59 3.50 1.52
C PHE A 49 -1.92 2.26 2.10
N GLU A 50 -0.83 1.80 1.49
CA GLU A 50 -0.09 0.61 1.97
C GLU A 50 0.55 0.81 3.35
N THR A 51 0.80 2.06 3.74
CA THR A 51 1.33 2.45 5.06
C THR A 51 0.25 2.96 6.02
N ALA A 52 -1.03 2.84 5.66
CA ALA A 52 -2.18 3.28 6.45
C ALA A 52 -2.18 4.78 6.84
N VAL A 53 -1.41 5.61 6.11
CA VAL A 53 -1.39 7.07 6.24
C VAL A 53 -2.67 7.66 5.65
N ARG A 54 -3.10 7.13 4.49
CA ARG A 54 -4.37 7.47 3.84
C ARG A 54 -5.45 6.44 4.16
N ARG A 55 -6.68 6.92 4.34
CA ARG A 55 -7.86 6.10 4.60
C ARG A 55 -8.65 5.87 3.30
N PRO A 56 -9.27 4.68 3.12
CA PRO A 56 -10.35 4.52 2.16
C PRO A 56 -11.45 5.54 2.47
N GLN A 57 -12.05 6.11 1.42
CA GLN A 57 -13.19 7.03 1.50
C GLN A 57 -14.47 6.30 1.09
#